data_AF-A0A3L7YCX8-F1
#
_entry.id   AF-A0A3L7YCX8-F1
#
_cell.length_a   1.000
_cell.length_b   1.000
_cell.length_c   1.000
_cell.angle_alpha   90.00
_cell.angle_beta   90.00
_cell.angle_gamma   90.00
#
_symmetry.space_group_name_H-M   'P 1'
#
loop_
_entity.id
_entity.type
_entity.pdbx_description
1 polymer ?
#
loop_
_entity_poly.entity_id
_entity_poly.type
_entity_poly.pdbx_seq_one_letter_code
_entity_poly.pdbx_strand_id
1 'polypeptide(L)'
;MFERVHTTRIVATPVALDAARWPAGHVALRTAADEVLITPPLASPQVADEHAIVLADGSFFGGWIAPALALAVLERECEWEVPHARPAFAQGMVAGLPVKLWFESERVLVLVAAPFAHDLAERFAA
;
A
#
# COMPACT_ATOMS: atom_id res chain seq x y z
N MET A 1 -4.38 11.94 9.87
CA MET A 1 -4.29 11.10 11.08
C MET A 1 -4.02 9.69 10.61
N PHE A 2 -2.97 9.05 11.11
CA PHE A 2 -2.67 7.65 10.77
C PHE A 2 -3.43 6.71 11.70
N GLU A 3 -3.90 5.60 11.17
CA GLU A 3 -4.70 4.61 11.87
C GLU A 3 -4.33 3.19 11.45
N ARG A 4 -4.89 2.20 12.15
CA ARG A 4 -4.72 0.80 11.76
C ARG A 4 -5.44 0.57 10.43
N VAL A 5 -4.70 0.05 9.45
CA VAL A 5 -5.25 -0.24 8.13
C VAL A 5 -5.51 -1.73 8.03
N HIS A 6 -6.76 -2.07 7.78
CA HIS A 6 -7.18 -3.42 7.47
C HIS A 6 -7.07 -3.66 5.97
N THR A 7 -6.61 -4.85 5.62
CA THR A 7 -6.42 -5.29 4.24
C THR A 7 -6.92 -6.73 4.06
N THR A 8 -7.16 -7.11 2.82
CA THR A 8 -7.17 -8.52 2.42
C THR A 8 -5.84 -8.83 1.76
N ARG A 9 -5.09 -9.78 2.33
CA ARG A 9 -3.86 -10.30 1.73
C ARG A 9 -4.19 -11.50 0.86
N ILE A 10 -3.76 -11.45 -0.40
CA ILE A 10 -3.97 -12.52 -1.38
C ILE A 10 -2.59 -12.94 -1.90
N VAL A 11 -2.25 -14.22 -1.72
CA VAL A 11 -1.11 -14.85 -2.36
C VAL A 11 -1.64 -15.82 -3.41
N ALA A 12 -1.23 -15.65 -4.66
CA ALA A 12 -1.68 -16.46 -5.79
C ALA A 12 -0.66 -16.35 -6.93
N THR A 13 -0.81 -17.16 -7.97
CA THR A 13 0.01 -17.06 -9.17
C THR A 13 -0.05 -15.64 -9.77
N PRO A 14 1.08 -15.13 -10.32
CA PRO A 14 1.09 -13.78 -10.90
C PRO A 14 0.02 -13.58 -11.97
N VAL A 15 -0.20 -14.59 -12.82
CA VAL A 15 -1.22 -14.57 -13.89
C VAL A 15 -2.63 -14.40 -13.31
N ALA A 16 -2.97 -15.08 -12.22
CA ALA A 16 -4.29 -14.96 -11.60
C ALA A 16 -4.49 -13.57 -10.99
N LEU A 17 -3.45 -12.99 -10.36
CA LEU A 17 -3.50 -11.64 -9.82
C LEU A 17 -3.56 -10.56 -10.91
N ASP A 18 -2.91 -10.76 -12.06
CA ASP A 18 -2.95 -9.85 -13.20
C ASP A 18 -4.31 -9.88 -13.91
N ALA A 19 -4.94 -11.06 -13.95
CA ALA A 19 -6.29 -11.25 -14.49
C ALA A 19 -7.40 -10.77 -13.55
N ALA A 20 -7.11 -10.62 -12.25
CA ALA A 20 -8.08 -10.22 -11.24
C ALA A 20 -8.66 -8.83 -11.53
N ARG A 21 -9.88 -8.60 -11.04
CA ARG A 21 -10.56 -7.31 -11.08
C ARG A 21 -10.96 -6.93 -9.67
N TRP A 22 -10.36 -5.86 -9.18
CA TRP A 22 -10.63 -5.34 -7.84
C TRP A 22 -11.84 -4.39 -7.90
N PRO A 23 -12.74 -4.41 -6.90
CA PRO A 23 -13.88 -3.51 -6.89
C PRO A 23 -13.46 -2.03 -6.85
N ALA A 24 -14.29 -1.15 -7.39
CA ALA A 24 -14.06 0.29 -7.31
C ALA A 24 -13.89 0.74 -5.85
N GLY A 25 -13.05 1.77 -5.65
CA GLY A 25 -12.73 2.27 -4.30
C GLY A 25 -11.75 1.42 -3.51
N HIS A 26 -11.28 0.29 -4.07
CA HIS A 26 -10.21 -0.50 -3.47
C HIS A 26 -8.86 -0.15 -4.09
N VAL A 27 -7.84 -0.10 -3.26
CA VAL A 27 -6.44 0.05 -3.63
C VAL A 27 -5.80 -1.32 -3.61
N ALA A 28 -5.15 -1.68 -4.71
CA ALA A 28 -4.42 -2.93 -4.85
C ALA A 28 -2.91 -2.68 -4.86
N LEU A 29 -2.26 -3.05 -3.76
CA LEU A 29 -0.82 -2.88 -3.56
C LEU A 29 -0.14 -4.20 -3.95
N ARG A 30 0.42 -4.28 -5.15
CA ARG A 30 1.12 -5.48 -5.64
C ARG A 30 2.50 -5.57 -4.98
N THR A 31 2.55 -6.15 -3.78
CA THR A 31 3.74 -6.18 -2.91
C THR A 31 4.79 -7.18 -3.37
N ALA A 32 4.39 -8.22 -4.09
CA ALA A 32 5.28 -9.12 -4.81
C ALA A 32 4.62 -9.58 -6.12
N ALA A 33 5.36 -10.32 -6.95
CA ALA A 33 4.80 -10.87 -8.19
C ALA A 33 3.60 -11.79 -7.91
N ASP A 34 3.58 -12.47 -6.77
CA ASP A 34 2.58 -13.45 -6.35
C ASP A 34 1.77 -12.98 -5.13
N GLU A 35 1.88 -11.70 -4.74
CA GLU A 35 1.20 -11.16 -3.56
C GLU A 35 0.61 -9.78 -3.80
N VAL A 36 -0.64 -9.60 -3.36
CA VAL A 36 -1.32 -8.30 -3.33
C VAL A 36 -1.98 -8.06 -1.98
N LEU A 37 -1.90 -6.81 -1.50
CA LEU A 37 -2.70 -6.31 -0.38
C LEU A 37 -3.80 -5.42 -0.94
N ILE A 38 -5.05 -5.69 -0.57
CA ILE A 38 -6.21 -4.90 -0.97
C ILE A 38 -6.76 -4.13 0.22
N THR A 39 -6.94 -2.81 0.09
CA THR A 39 -7.57 -1.96 1.11
C THR A 39 -8.62 -1.01 0.49
N PRO A 40 -9.81 -0.83 1.10
CA PRO A 40 -10.33 -1.54 2.27
C PRO A 40 -10.45 -3.07 2.04
N PRO A 41 -10.64 -3.89 3.09
CA PRO A 41 -10.75 -5.34 2.94
C PRO A 41 -11.91 -5.76 2.03
N LEU A 42 -11.69 -6.79 1.24
CA LEU A 42 -12.71 -7.40 0.40
C LEU A 42 -13.68 -8.23 1.25
N ALA A 43 -14.98 -8.02 1.04
CA ALA A 43 -16.02 -8.84 1.68
C ALA A 43 -16.03 -10.28 1.16
N SER A 44 -15.84 -10.45 -0.16
CA SER A 44 -15.85 -11.75 -0.85
C SER A 44 -14.72 -11.82 -1.88
N PRO A 45 -13.47 -12.07 -1.45
CA PRO A 45 -12.34 -12.14 -2.37
C PRO A 45 -12.48 -13.33 -3.33
N GLN A 46 -12.24 -13.08 -4.61
CA GLN A 46 -12.29 -14.08 -5.68
C GLN A 46 -11.02 -13.93 -6.53
N VAL A 47 -10.25 -14.99 -6.64
CA VAL A 47 -9.07 -15.09 -7.52
C VAL A 47 -9.11 -16.45 -8.20
N ALA A 48 -8.82 -16.49 -9.50
CA ALA A 48 -8.89 -17.70 -10.31
C ALA A 48 -7.63 -18.57 -10.12
N ASP A 49 -7.44 -19.05 -8.89
CA ASP A 49 -6.31 -19.88 -8.50
C ASP A 49 -6.73 -20.81 -7.34
N GLU A 50 -6.65 -22.12 -7.55
CA GLU A 50 -7.07 -23.14 -6.57
C GLU A 50 -6.16 -23.21 -5.33
N HIS A 51 -4.93 -22.68 -5.44
CA HIS A 51 -3.95 -22.66 -4.37
C HIS A 51 -3.83 -21.28 -3.72
N ALA A 52 -4.72 -20.36 -4.04
CA ALA A 52 -4.70 -19.04 -3.47
C ALA A 52 -4.85 -19.06 -1.94
N ILE A 53 -4.00 -18.30 -1.26
CA ILE A 53 -4.14 -18.01 0.16
C ILE A 53 -4.77 -16.64 0.29
N VAL A 54 -5.93 -16.60 0.95
CA VAL A 54 -6.68 -15.36 1.14
C VAL A 54 -6.97 -15.16 2.61
N LEU A 55 -6.48 -14.05 3.18
CA LEU A 55 -6.52 -13.79 4.61
C LEU A 55 -6.93 -12.34 4.88
N ALA A 56 -7.66 -12.12 5.96
CA ALA A 56 -7.79 -10.79 6.54
C ALA A 56 -6.47 -10.42 7.24
N ASP A 57 -5.95 -9.23 6.96
CA ASP A 57 -4.67 -8.77 7.50
C ASP A 57 -4.79 -7.35 8.08
N GLY A 58 -4.58 -7.24 9.38
CA GLY A 58 -4.58 -5.98 10.13
C GLY A 58 -3.19 -5.59 10.61
N SER A 59 -2.13 -6.02 9.93
CA SER A 59 -0.73 -5.82 10.35
C SER A 59 -0.15 -4.47 9.91
N PHE A 60 -0.96 -3.57 9.32
CA PHE A 60 -0.51 -2.29 8.78
C PHE A 60 -1.06 -1.10 9.55
N PHE A 61 -0.29 -0.02 9.53
CA PHE A 61 -0.68 1.29 10.05
C PHE A 61 -0.36 2.35 9.01
N GLY A 62 -1.23 3.35 8.87
CA GLY A 62 -1.06 4.36 7.85
C GLY A 62 -2.31 5.18 7.57
N GLY A 63 -2.33 5.84 6.41
CA GLY A 63 -3.43 6.73 6.05
C GLY A 63 -3.14 7.60 4.84
N TRP A 64 -4.19 8.28 4.39
CA TRP A 64 -4.13 9.22 3.29
C TRP A 64 -3.60 10.58 3.76
N ILE A 65 -2.61 11.11 3.04
CA ILE A 65 -2.03 12.44 3.27
C ILE A 65 -2.01 13.25 1.97
N ALA A 66 -1.81 14.56 2.10
CA ALA A 66 -1.69 15.46 0.96
C ALA A 66 -0.45 15.12 0.12
N PRO A 67 -0.52 15.21 -1.23
CA PRO A 67 0.63 14.91 -2.10
C PRO A 67 1.83 15.78 -1.79
N ALA A 68 1.64 17.08 -1.51
CA ALA A 68 2.73 18.00 -1.19
C ALA A 68 3.52 17.55 0.06
N LEU A 69 2.83 17.05 1.09
CA LEU A 69 3.47 16.54 2.30
C LEU A 69 4.27 15.25 2.01
N ALA A 70 3.65 14.30 1.30
CA ALA A 70 4.33 13.06 0.91
C ALA A 70 5.58 13.34 0.07
N LEU A 71 5.46 14.20 -0.94
CA LEU A 71 6.54 14.54 -1.85
C LEU A 71 7.68 15.29 -1.15
N ALA A 72 7.39 16.17 -0.18
CA ALA A 72 8.43 16.85 0.59
C ALA A 72 9.26 15.88 1.45
N VAL A 73 8.64 14.82 1.99
CA VAL A 73 9.38 13.76 2.69
C VAL A 73 10.19 12.92 1.71
N LEU A 74 9.59 12.54 0.58
CA LEU A 74 10.26 11.73 -0.43
C LEU A 74 11.46 12.46 -1.05
N GLU A 75 11.33 13.74 -1.41
CA GLU A 75 12.43 14.53 -1.97
C GLU A 75 13.66 14.57 -1.06
N ARG A 76 13.44 14.54 0.26
CA ARG A 76 14.53 14.59 1.25
C ARG A 76 15.11 13.22 1.59
N GLU A 77 14.27 12.19 1.65
CA GLU A 77 14.61 10.91 2.31
C GLU A 77 14.50 9.68 1.40
N CYS A 78 14.06 9.84 0.14
CA CYS A 78 13.87 8.76 -0.82
C CYS A 78 15.07 8.66 -1.76
N GLU A 79 15.72 7.50 -1.76
CA GLU A 79 16.88 7.23 -2.63
C GLU A 79 16.49 6.67 -4.00
N TRP A 80 15.22 6.29 -4.18
CA TRP A 80 14.70 5.69 -5.40
C TRP A 80 13.78 6.65 -6.16
N GLU A 81 13.64 6.42 -7.46
CA GLU A 81 12.82 7.25 -8.33
C GLU A 81 11.33 7.11 -8.00
N VAL A 82 10.72 8.21 -7.54
CA VAL A 82 9.28 8.26 -7.29
C VAL A 82 8.54 8.21 -8.62
N PRO A 83 7.57 7.29 -8.82
CA PRO A 83 6.82 7.23 -10.06
C PRO A 83 6.15 8.56 -10.39
N HIS A 84 6.08 8.92 -11.68
CA HIS A 84 5.35 10.11 -12.15
C HIS A 84 3.92 9.82 -12.59
N ALA A 85 3.64 8.61 -13.10
CA ALA A 85 2.31 8.22 -13.52
C ALA A 85 1.34 8.10 -12.34
N ARG A 86 0.06 8.39 -12.56
CA ARG A 86 -1.00 8.28 -11.54
C ARG A 86 -2.20 7.51 -12.13
N PRO A 87 -2.81 6.57 -11.38
CA PRO A 87 -2.37 6.09 -10.07
C PRO A 87 -1.11 5.20 -10.18
N ALA A 88 -0.32 5.13 -9.10
CA ALA A 88 0.86 4.27 -9.06
C ALA A 88 1.12 3.70 -7.67
N PHE A 89 1.61 2.46 -7.63
CA PHE A 89 2.14 1.83 -6.42
C PHE A 89 3.67 1.92 -6.43
N ALA A 90 4.25 2.22 -5.28
CA ALA A 90 5.68 2.05 -5.02
C ALA A 90 5.89 1.53 -3.59
N GLN A 91 7.00 0.84 -3.37
CA GLN A 91 7.43 0.45 -2.04
C GLN A 91 8.96 0.47 -1.96
N GLY A 92 9.47 0.76 -0.77
CA GLY A 92 10.90 0.88 -0.54
C GLY A 92 11.20 1.48 0.82
N MET A 93 12.48 1.74 1.06
CA MET A 93 12.92 2.47 2.26
C MET A 93 12.75 3.97 2.04
N VAL A 94 12.16 4.68 3.01
CA VAL A 94 12.07 6.14 3.06
C VAL A 94 12.20 6.55 4.52
N ALA A 95 13.14 7.47 4.83
CA ALA A 95 13.37 7.94 6.21
C ALA A 95 13.59 6.78 7.22
N GLY A 96 14.26 5.71 6.78
CA GLY A 96 14.47 4.52 7.61
C GLY A 96 13.23 3.62 7.82
N LEU A 97 12.12 3.86 7.11
CA LEU A 97 10.90 3.04 7.15
C LEU A 97 10.70 2.21 5.89
N PRO A 98 10.31 0.92 6.00
CA PRO A 98 9.80 0.16 4.86
C PRO A 98 8.37 0.59 4.54
N VAL A 99 8.22 1.52 3.61
CA VAL A 99 6.92 2.12 3.25
C VAL A 99 6.31 1.44 2.03
N LYS A 100 4.98 1.42 2.00
CA LYS A 100 4.15 1.13 0.83
C LYS A 100 3.35 2.38 0.52
N LEU A 101 3.41 2.83 -0.73
CA LEU A 101 2.88 4.10 -1.18
C LEU A 101 1.94 3.88 -2.35
N TRP A 102 0.74 4.45 -2.25
CA TRP A 102 -0.18 4.54 -3.39
C TRP A 102 -0.45 5.99 -3.71
N PHE A 103 -0.03 6.39 -4.91
CA PHE A 103 -0.13 7.76 -5.38
C PHE A 103 -1.41 7.94 -6.21
N GLU A 104 -2.27 8.85 -5.78
CA GLU A 104 -3.35 9.44 -6.58
C GLU A 104 -3.02 10.91 -6.86
N SER A 105 -3.80 11.57 -7.72
CA SER A 105 -3.58 12.99 -8.05
C SER A 105 -3.74 13.89 -6.81
N GLU A 106 -4.74 13.60 -5.97
CA GLU A 106 -5.15 14.49 -4.87
C GLU A 106 -4.67 14.03 -3.48
N ARG A 107 -4.11 12.81 -3.39
CA ARG A 107 -3.70 12.21 -2.11
C ARG A 107 -2.73 11.06 -2.31
N VAL A 108 -1.98 10.75 -1.26
CA VAL A 108 -1.06 9.61 -1.21
C VAL A 108 -1.40 8.78 0.01
N LEU A 109 -1.61 7.49 -0.18
CA LEU A 109 -1.71 6.53 0.91
C LEU A 109 -0.29 6.14 1.32
N VAL A 110 0.04 6.29 2.59
CA VAL A 110 1.28 5.80 3.18
C VAL A 110 0.94 4.68 4.15
N LEU A 111 1.58 3.52 3.98
CA LEU A 111 1.45 2.38 4.88
C LEU A 111 2.82 1.89 5.33
N VAL A 112 2.88 1.48 6.60
CA VAL A 112 4.00 0.73 7.20
C VAL A 112 3.46 -0.47 7.95
N ALA A 113 4.33 -1.43 8.28
CA ALA A 113 3.98 -2.45 9.26
C ALA A 113 3.66 -1.80 10.62
N ALA A 114 2.66 -2.31 11.33
CA ALA A 114 2.15 -1.73 12.56
C ALA A 114 3.20 -1.42 13.65
N PRO A 115 4.29 -2.18 13.82
CA PRO A 115 5.36 -1.81 14.76
C PRO A 115 6.01 -0.45 14.49
N PHE A 116 5.94 0.07 13.26
CA PHE A 116 6.47 1.37 12.87
C PHE A 116 5.44 2.51 12.95
N ALA A 117 4.29 2.29 13.59
CA ALA A 117 3.21 3.28 13.67
C ALA A 117 3.66 4.63 14.27
N HIS A 118 4.47 4.58 15.33
CA HIS A 118 4.99 5.78 15.99
C HIS A 118 5.96 6.53 15.08
N ASP A 119 6.95 5.83 14.56
CA ASP A 119 7.93 6.36 13.61
C ASP A 119 7.28 6.98 12.35
N LEU A 120 6.21 6.36 11.82
CA LEU A 120 5.47 6.92 10.69
C LEU A 120 4.87 8.28 11.06
N ALA A 121 4.26 8.40 12.25
CA ALA A 121 3.71 9.65 12.71
C ALA A 121 4.81 10.71 12.87
N GLU A 122 5.98 10.37 13.43
CA GLU A 122 7.09 11.32 13.57
C GLU A 122 7.67 11.79 12.23
N ARG A 123 7.74 10.91 11.23
CA ARG A 123 8.41 11.19 9.95
C ARG A 123 7.50 11.83 8.90
N PHE A 124 6.19 11.57 8.98
CA PHE A 124 5.20 12.00 7.99
C PHE A 124 4.08 12.90 8.55
N ALA A 125 4.07 13.22 9.85
CA ALA A 125 3.30 14.34 10.36
C ALA A 125 4.20 15.58 10.39
N ALA A 126 3.77 16.63 9.68
CA ALA A 126 4.39 17.96 9.79
C ALA A 126 4.04 18.60 11.14
#